data_AF-A0A5F1Y5S7-F1
#
_entry.id   AF-A0A5F1Y5S7-F1
#
_cell.length_a   1.000
_cell.length_b   1.000
_cell.length_c   1.000
_cell.angle_alpha   90.00
_cell.angle_beta   90.00
_cell.angle_gamma   90.00
#
_symmetry.space_group_name_H-M   'P 1'
#
loop_
_entity.id
_entity.type
_entity.pdbx_description
1 polymer ?
#
loop_
_entity_poly.entity_id
_entity_poly.type
_entity_poly.pdbx_seq_one_letter_code
_entity_poly.pdbx_strand_id
1 'polypeptide(L)'
;MQITENRGGFSRLLLVSFSLILLIANCKEEENLSPEQKLISQGKGLYVTNCSACHNQNPALDGAVGPAVKGSNFELLKARIVSGTYPPGYTPKRQSQVMTRLPLNDDQIKSIEAFLNSP
;
A
#
# COMPACT_ATOMS: atom_id res chain seq x y z
N MET A 1 -60.92 25.61 -18.50
CA MET A 1 -59.57 25.91 -17.98
C MET A 1 -59.03 24.64 -17.35
N GLN A 2 -58.13 23.94 -18.06
CA GLN A 2 -57.59 22.64 -17.64
C GLN A 2 -56.50 22.86 -16.58
N ILE A 3 -56.65 22.20 -15.43
CA ILE A 3 -55.61 22.12 -14.40
C ILE A 3 -54.65 21.01 -14.84
N THR A 4 -53.45 21.40 -15.29
CA THR A 4 -52.39 20.46 -15.62
C THR A 4 -51.63 20.07 -14.35
N GLU A 5 -51.77 18.81 -13.94
CA GLU A 5 -50.98 18.21 -12.86
C GLU A 5 -49.49 18.17 -13.26
N ASN A 6 -48.66 18.93 -12.55
CA ASN A 6 -47.22 18.94 -12.73
C ASN A 6 -46.56 17.77 -11.97
N ARG A 7 -46.79 16.54 -12.45
CA ARG A 7 -46.30 15.26 -11.87
C ARG A 7 -44.87 14.88 -12.31
N GLY A 8 -44.03 15.84 -12.71
CA GLY A 8 -42.73 15.55 -13.36
C GLY A 8 -41.47 15.66 -12.49
N GLY A 9 -41.49 16.46 -11.42
CA GLY A 9 -40.27 16.84 -10.68
C GLY A 9 -39.87 15.87 -9.57
N PHE A 10 -40.84 15.35 -8.81
CA PHE A 10 -40.59 14.50 -7.65
C PHE A 10 -39.99 13.13 -8.04
N SER A 11 -40.41 12.61 -9.19
CA SER A 11 -39.91 11.34 -9.74
C SER A 11 -38.43 11.41 -10.16
N ARG A 12 -37.96 12.58 -10.63
CA ARG A 12 -36.55 12.80 -11.00
C ARG A 12 -35.63 12.95 -9.80
N LEU A 13 -36.09 13.55 -8.70
CA LEU A 13 -35.31 13.64 -7.45
C LEU A 13 -35.15 12.28 -6.75
N LEU A 14 -36.18 11.41 -6.85
CA LEU A 14 -36.15 10.06 -6.30
C LEU A 14 -35.16 9.13 -7.04
N LEU A 15 -34.98 9.31 -8.35
CA LEU A 15 -34.01 8.53 -9.13
C LEU A 15 -32.55 8.91 -8.87
N VAL A 16 -32.26 10.19 -8.63
CA VAL A 16 -30.90 10.67 -8.30
C VAL A 16 -30.48 10.22 -6.89
N SER A 17 -31.42 10.21 -5.94
CA SER A 17 -31.17 9.75 -4.57
C SER A 17 -31.00 8.23 -4.46
N PHE A 18 -31.73 7.44 -5.25
CA PHE A 18 -31.54 5.97 -5.30
C PHE A 18 -30.18 5.57 -5.90
N SER A 19 -29.68 6.34 -6.88
CA SER A 19 -28.37 6.07 -7.50
C SER A 19 -27.19 6.36 -6.56
N LEU A 20 -27.34 7.33 -5.64
CA LEU A 20 -26.33 7.63 -4.62
C LEU A 20 -26.27 6.56 -3.50
N ILE A 21 -27.41 5.93 -3.19
CA ILE A 21 -27.49 4.86 -2.18
C ILE A 21 -26.80 3.58 -2.67
N LEU A 22 -26.82 3.28 -3.98
CA LEU A 22 -26.14 2.11 -4.53
C LEU A 22 -24.59 2.24 -4.51
N LEU A 23 -24.07 3.47 -4.51
CA LEU A 23 -22.63 3.75 -4.44
C LEU A 23 -22.03 3.49 -3.04
N ILE A 24 -22.82 3.60 -1.97
CA ILE A 24 -22.37 3.34 -0.59
C ILE A 24 -22.54 1.88 -0.15
N ALA A 25 -23.36 1.08 -0.84
CA ALA A 25 -23.53 -0.35 -0.53
C ALA A 25 -22.34 -1.23 -0.96
N ASN A 26 -21.44 -0.72 -1.80
CA ASN A 26 -20.22 -1.41 -2.22
C ASN A 26 -19.00 -1.01 -1.37
N CYS A 27 -19.21 -0.34 -0.23
CA CYS A 27 -18.14 0.01 0.70
C CYS A 27 -17.69 -1.21 1.51
N LYS A 28 -16.64 -1.85 1.00
CA LYS A 28 -15.69 -2.74 1.67
C LYS A 28 -16.29 -4.03 2.24
N GLU A 29 -16.08 -5.11 1.49
CA GLU A 29 -15.93 -6.43 2.08
C GLU A 29 -14.75 -6.37 3.08
N GLU A 30 -15.04 -6.51 4.38
CA GLU A 30 -14.01 -6.87 5.35
C GLU A 30 -13.60 -8.31 5.05
N GLU A 31 -12.63 -8.46 4.15
CA GLU A 31 -11.96 -9.73 3.93
C GLU A 31 -11.50 -10.25 5.30
N ASN A 32 -11.99 -11.42 5.70
CA ASN A 32 -11.64 -12.11 6.95
C ASN A 32 -10.19 -12.62 6.89
N LEU A 33 -9.25 -11.71 6.68
CA LEU A 33 -7.82 -11.97 6.67
C LEU A 33 -7.37 -12.28 8.09
N SER A 34 -6.53 -13.30 8.23
CA SER A 34 -5.78 -13.54 9.45
C SER A 34 -4.92 -12.31 9.80
N PRO A 35 -4.52 -12.13 11.08
CA PRO A 35 -3.62 -11.05 11.47
C PRO A 35 -2.33 -11.00 10.62
N GLU A 36 -1.79 -12.16 10.27
CA GLU A 36 -0.61 -12.29 9.40
C GLU A 36 -0.88 -11.79 7.98
N GLN A 37 -1.99 -12.19 7.38
CA GLN A 37 -2.38 -11.74 6.04
C GLN A 37 -2.63 -10.23 6.00
N LYS A 38 -3.23 -9.66 7.06
CA LYS A 38 -3.39 -8.20 7.19
C LYS A 38 -2.02 -7.51 7.22
N LEU A 39 -1.07 -8.04 7.98
CA LEU A 39 0.28 -7.49 8.08
C LEU A 39 1.04 -7.54 6.74
N ILE A 40 0.97 -8.68 6.03
CA ILE A 40 1.56 -8.84 4.68
C ILE A 40 0.91 -7.87 3.69
N SER A 41 -0.42 -7.72 3.73
CA SER A 41 -1.16 -6.81 2.85
C SER A 41 -0.77 -5.35 3.09
N GLN A 42 -0.66 -4.93 4.36
CA GLN A 42 -0.15 -3.61 4.74
C GLN A 42 1.28 -3.39 4.23
N GLY A 43 2.17 -4.37 4.43
CA GLY A 43 3.55 -4.33 3.94
C GLY A 43 3.65 -4.20 2.42
N LYS A 44 2.82 -4.95 1.69
CA LYS A 44 2.74 -4.88 0.22
C LYS A 44 2.31 -3.48 -0.23
N GLY A 45 1.29 -2.91 0.40
CA GLY A 45 0.83 -1.55 0.14
C GLY A 45 1.97 -0.53 0.32
N LEU A 46 2.64 -0.58 1.47
CA LEU A 46 3.79 0.29 1.74
C LEU A 46 4.93 0.10 0.74
N TYR A 47 5.24 -1.13 0.35
CA TYR A 47 6.29 -1.43 -0.63
C TYR A 47 5.98 -0.85 -2.00
N VAL A 48 4.75 -1.05 -2.49
CA VAL A 48 4.32 -0.52 -3.79
C VAL A 48 4.31 1.01 -3.78
N THR A 49 3.86 1.63 -2.69
CA THR A 49 3.79 3.10 -2.61
C THR A 49 5.16 3.75 -2.46
N ASN A 50 6.08 3.15 -1.70
CA ASN A 50 7.30 3.83 -1.27
C ASN A 50 8.60 3.24 -1.86
N CYS A 51 8.59 1.99 -2.33
CA CYS A 51 9.82 1.27 -2.66
C CYS A 51 9.91 0.91 -4.15
N SER A 52 8.81 0.54 -4.79
CA SER A 52 8.82 -0.03 -6.15
C SER A 52 9.13 0.95 -7.28
N ALA A 53 9.30 2.24 -6.99
CA ALA A 53 9.79 3.21 -7.97
C ALA A 53 11.29 3.00 -8.27
N CYS A 54 12.06 2.58 -7.27
CA CYS A 54 13.50 2.32 -7.39
C CYS A 54 13.81 0.82 -7.40
N HIS A 55 13.12 0.07 -6.54
CA HIS A 55 13.19 -1.39 -6.48
C HIS A 55 12.18 -2.02 -7.43
N ASN A 56 12.34 -3.29 -7.75
CA ASN A 56 11.42 -3.98 -8.64
C ASN A 56 10.06 -4.23 -7.93
N GLN A 57 8.95 -4.24 -8.68
CA GLN A 57 7.64 -4.65 -8.11
C GLN A 57 7.69 -6.07 -7.53
N ASN A 58 8.46 -6.97 -8.15
CA ASN A 58 8.84 -8.23 -7.55
C ASN A 58 10.12 -8.03 -6.71
N PRO A 59 10.05 -8.08 -5.37
CA PRO A 59 11.20 -7.78 -4.52
C PRO A 59 12.37 -8.77 -4.65
N ALA A 60 12.17 -9.92 -5.30
CA ALA A 60 13.22 -10.89 -5.59
C ALA A 60 14.12 -10.50 -6.77
N LEU A 61 13.74 -9.49 -7.55
CA LEU A 61 14.48 -9.03 -8.71
C LEU A 61 15.09 -7.65 -8.46
N ASP A 62 16.20 -7.37 -9.15
CA ASP A 62 16.76 -6.03 -9.18
C ASP A 62 15.80 -5.05 -9.86
N GLY A 63 15.67 -3.85 -9.31
CA GLY A 63 14.95 -2.74 -9.89
C GLY A 63 15.84 -1.90 -10.81
N ALA A 64 15.28 -0.83 -11.36
CA ALA A 64 16.02 0.09 -12.21
C ALA A 64 17.16 0.81 -11.44
N VAL A 65 16.99 1.02 -10.13
CA VAL A 65 17.94 1.74 -9.28
C VAL A 65 18.36 0.91 -8.05
N GLY A 66 17.37 0.35 -7.34
CA GLY A 66 17.56 -0.41 -6.13
C GLY A 66 17.76 -1.90 -6.40
N PRO A 67 18.60 -2.61 -5.62
CA PRO A 67 18.78 -4.05 -5.75
C PRO A 67 17.55 -4.84 -5.29
N ALA A 68 17.52 -6.14 -5.52
CA ALA A 68 16.55 -7.06 -4.93
C ALA A 68 16.60 -7.00 -3.38
N VAL A 69 15.43 -7.00 -2.74
CA VAL A 69 15.27 -6.83 -1.28
C VAL A 69 14.46 -7.94 -0.62
N LYS A 70 13.99 -8.96 -1.36
CA LYS A 70 13.36 -10.16 -0.78
C LYS A 70 14.25 -10.74 0.32
N GLY A 71 13.63 -11.15 1.43
CA GLY A 71 14.34 -11.73 2.57
C GLY A 71 15.04 -10.72 3.49
N SER A 72 14.90 -9.41 3.27
CA SER A 72 15.49 -8.41 4.17
C SER A 72 14.81 -8.46 5.55
N ASN A 73 15.60 -8.40 6.62
CA ASN A 73 15.10 -8.41 7.99
C ASN A 73 14.86 -7.00 8.55
N PHE A 74 14.18 -6.92 9.69
CA PHE A 74 13.82 -5.67 10.36
C PHE A 74 15.01 -4.75 10.61
N GLU A 75 16.14 -5.30 11.09
CA GLU A 75 17.33 -4.51 11.43
C GLU A 75 17.92 -3.82 10.19
N LEU A 76 18.09 -4.57 9.10
CA LEU A 76 18.56 -4.05 7.82
C LEU A 76 17.58 -3.00 7.27
N LEU A 77 16.28 -3.31 7.30
CA LEU A 77 15.25 -2.42 6.79
C LEU A 77 15.22 -1.11 7.59
N LYS A 78 15.24 -1.16 8.92
CA LYS A 78 15.24 0.03 9.77
C LYS A 78 16.50 0.87 9.56
N ALA A 79 17.67 0.25 9.55
CA ALA A 79 18.94 0.95 9.32
C ALA A 79 18.97 1.63 7.94
N ARG A 80 18.47 0.95 6.90
CA ARG A 80 18.51 1.48 5.53
C ARG A 80 17.41 2.50 5.26
N ILE A 81 16.17 2.23 5.66
CA ILE A 81 15.00 3.06 5.35
C ILE A 81 14.99 4.33 6.21
N VAL A 82 15.24 4.21 7.51
CA VAL A 82 15.11 5.34 8.44
C VAL A 82 16.42 6.10 8.56
N SER A 83 17.53 5.39 8.75
CA SER A 83 18.84 6.02 9.01
C SER A 83 19.67 6.23 7.74
N GLY A 84 19.38 5.54 6.64
CA GLY A 84 20.19 5.58 5.41
C GLY A 84 21.55 4.90 5.58
N THR A 85 21.66 3.95 6.51
CA THR A 85 22.90 3.25 6.89
C THR A 85 22.74 1.74 6.73
N TYR A 86 23.74 0.97 7.15
CA TYR A 86 23.70 -0.49 7.19
C TYR A 86 24.07 -0.98 8.59
N PRO A 87 23.52 -2.12 9.04
CA PRO A 87 23.92 -2.72 10.31
C PRO A 87 25.39 -3.20 10.26
N PRO A 88 26.08 -3.32 11.40
CA PRO A 88 27.45 -3.80 11.47
C PRO A 88 27.62 -5.16 10.78
N GLY A 89 28.69 -5.32 10.00
CA GLY A 89 28.99 -6.57 9.29
C GLY A 89 28.16 -6.82 8.02
N TYR A 90 27.23 -5.94 7.66
CA TYR A 90 26.47 -6.07 6.41
C TYR A 90 27.26 -5.50 5.22
N THR A 91 27.37 -6.29 4.16
CA THR A 91 27.98 -5.85 2.89
C THR A 91 26.89 -5.34 1.94
N PRO A 92 26.91 -4.05 1.54
CA PRO A 92 25.93 -3.50 0.61
C PRO A 92 25.96 -4.17 -0.77
N LYS A 93 24.77 -4.46 -1.32
CA LYS A 93 24.62 -5.01 -2.68
C LYS A 93 24.97 -4.00 -3.78
N ARG A 94 25.00 -2.71 -3.44
CA ARG A 94 25.33 -1.57 -4.31
C ARG A 94 26.06 -0.52 -3.47
N GLN A 95 26.94 0.25 -4.11
CA GLN A 95 27.71 1.32 -3.46
C GLN A 95 26.98 2.69 -3.46
N SER A 96 25.83 2.78 -4.14
CA SER A 96 25.10 4.03 -4.27
C SER A 96 24.48 4.47 -2.93
N GLN A 97 24.40 5.78 -2.72
CA GLN A 97 23.71 6.40 -1.57
C GLN A 97 22.39 7.06 -1.98
N VAL A 98 21.84 6.68 -3.14
CA VAL A 98 20.69 7.33 -3.77
C VAL A 98 19.38 7.10 -3.01
N MET A 99 19.23 5.94 -2.36
CA MET A 99 18.00 5.63 -1.63
C MET A 99 17.81 6.63 -0.48
N THR A 100 16.74 7.43 -0.60
CA THR A 100 16.35 8.45 0.37
C THR A 100 15.87 7.82 1.67
N ARG A 101 15.92 8.60 2.74
CA ARG A 101 15.35 8.21 4.04
C ARG A 101 13.84 8.39 4.01
N LEU A 102 13.10 7.43 4.55
CA LEU A 102 11.65 7.48 4.66
C LEU A 102 11.28 7.49 6.15
N PRO A 103 10.34 8.36 6.58
CA PRO A 103 9.92 8.49 7.97
C PRO A 103 8.91 7.38 8.35
N LEU A 104 9.30 6.12 8.22
CA LEU A 104 8.47 4.97 8.60
C LEU A 104 8.73 4.57 10.06
N ASN A 105 7.66 4.23 10.78
CA ASN A 105 7.74 3.71 12.14
C ASN A 105 8.01 2.19 12.17
N ASP A 106 8.31 1.65 13.36
CA ASP A 106 8.69 0.25 13.52
C ASP A 106 7.63 -0.74 13.04
N ASP A 107 6.34 -0.45 13.24
CA ASP A 107 5.26 -1.36 12.83
C ASP A 107 5.10 -1.39 11.30
N GLN A 108 5.29 -0.23 10.65
CA GLN A 108 5.37 -0.16 9.19
C GLN A 108 6.57 -0.96 8.66
N ILE A 109 7.74 -0.85 9.28
CA ILE A 109 8.92 -1.64 8.90
C ILE A 109 8.68 -3.15 9.07
N LYS A 110 8.09 -3.59 10.19
CA LYS A 110 7.72 -5.00 10.41
C LYS A 110 6.73 -5.51 9.36
N SER A 111 5.77 -4.68 8.94
CA SER A 111 4.85 -5.07 7.88
C SER A 111 5.56 -5.26 6.53
N ILE A 112 6.50 -4.38 6.21
CA ILE A 112 7.34 -4.51 5.00
C ILE A 112 8.19 -5.79 5.10
N GLU A 113 8.82 -6.05 6.25
CA GLU A 113 9.55 -7.31 6.49
C GLU A 113 8.65 -8.52 6.25
N ALA A 114 7.44 -8.55 6.80
CA ALA A 114 6.49 -9.64 6.62
C ALA A 114 6.16 -9.86 5.13
N PHE A 115 5.95 -8.79 4.36
CA PHE A 115 5.76 -8.90 2.92
C PHE A 115 7.01 -9.41 2.18
N LEU A 116 8.20 -8.92 2.53
CA LEU A 116 9.46 -9.34 1.91
C LEU A 116 9.84 -10.79 2.24
N ASN A 117 9.28 -11.37 3.29
CA ASN A 117 9.50 -12.74 3.73
C ASN A 117 8.30 -13.67 3.50
N SER A 118 7.18 -13.17 2.96
CA SER A 118 6.04 -14.01 2.59
C SER A 118 6.46 -15.07 1.55
N PRO A 119 5.75 -16.21 1.44
CA PRO A 119 5.93 -17.13 0.32
C PRO A 119 5.69 -16.45 -1.04
#